data_AF-A0A1L9WHM2-F1
#
_entry.id   AF-A0A1L9WHM2-F1
#
_cell.length_a   1.000
_cell.length_b   1.000
_cell.length_c   1.000
_cell.angle_alpha   90.00
_cell.angle_beta   90.00
_cell.angle_gamma   90.00
#
_symmetry.space_group_name_H-M   'P 1'
#
loop_
_entity.id
_entity.type
_entity.pdbx_description
1 polymer ?
#
loop_
_entity_poly.entity_id
_entity_poly.type
_entity_poly.pdbx_seq_one_letter_code
_entity_poly.pdbx_strand_id
1 'polypeptide(L)'
;MGIQAPSKDVDLSALTLEVIESHHIRLNATAAQAALNIMSVSASRTHSLFREMLSPVEENGSVSYTGTEWAVSSRVALPRSVSLCSQSVRTKMIAIDHALEVRAKFRDRNGRLFDAYIAISIPFSIYDSSGCGAGWEHLRKGSGVRHVSASNV
;
A
#
# COMPACT_ATOMS: atom_id res chain seq x y z
N MET A 1 -30.11 1.34 12.37
CA MET A 1 -29.10 2.41 12.47
C MET A 1 -28.79 2.87 11.05
N GLY A 2 -29.19 4.09 10.70
CA GLY A 2 -29.09 4.60 9.32
C GLY A 2 -27.66 4.99 8.99
N ILE A 3 -27.18 4.55 7.82
CA ILE A 3 -25.92 5.02 7.25
C ILE A 3 -26.15 6.49 6.86
N GLN A 4 -25.55 7.40 7.62
CA GLN A 4 -25.64 8.83 7.40
C GLN A 4 -24.96 9.16 6.07
N ALA A 5 -25.73 9.65 5.09
CA ALA A 5 -25.20 10.12 3.82
C ALA A 5 -24.13 11.21 4.06
N PRO A 6 -23.05 11.25 3.27
CA PRO A 6 -22.05 12.31 3.39
C PRO A 6 -22.74 13.66 3.21
N SER A 7 -22.58 14.55 4.19
CA SER A 7 -23.21 15.87 4.18
C SER A 7 -22.74 16.66 2.96
N LYS A 8 -23.65 17.42 2.32
CA LYS A 8 -23.43 18.31 1.16
C LYS A 8 -22.37 19.42 1.36
N ASP A 9 -21.59 19.35 2.43
CA ASP A 9 -20.79 20.44 2.97
C ASP A 9 -19.31 20.04 3.11
N VAL A 10 -18.91 18.90 2.54
CA VAL A 10 -17.56 18.34 2.66
C VAL A 10 -17.05 17.90 1.29
N ASP A 11 -15.89 18.42 0.91
CA ASP A 11 -15.20 18.11 -0.35
C ASP A 11 -13.94 17.28 -0.09
N LEU A 12 -13.64 16.33 -0.98
CA LEU A 12 -12.34 15.68 -1.01
C LEU A 12 -11.28 16.72 -1.37
N SER A 13 -10.26 16.88 -0.53
CA SER A 13 -9.18 17.86 -0.73
C SER A 13 -7.93 17.21 -1.32
N ALA A 14 -7.62 15.99 -0.88
CA ALA A 14 -6.47 15.24 -1.36
C ALA A 14 -6.69 13.75 -1.12
N LEU A 15 -6.14 12.94 -2.00
CA LEU A 15 -5.99 11.51 -1.82
C LEU A 15 -4.51 11.16 -1.92
N THR A 16 -3.97 10.42 -0.96
CA THR A 16 -2.60 9.91 -1.02
C THR A 16 -2.65 8.40 -1.20
N LEU A 17 -1.95 7.91 -2.21
CA LEU A 17 -1.67 6.50 -2.44
C LEU A 17 -0.20 6.27 -2.07
N GLU A 18 0.05 5.34 -1.16
CA GLU A 18 1.39 5.07 -0.67
C GLU A 18 1.64 3.56 -0.60
N VAL A 19 2.73 3.10 -1.19
CA VAL A 19 3.20 1.72 -0.99
C VAL A 19 4.20 1.73 0.14
N ILE A 20 3.90 0.95 1.17
CA ILE A 20 4.74 0.78 2.35
C ILE A 20 5.36 -0.61 2.33
N GLU A 21 6.66 -0.68 2.61
CA GLU A 21 7.38 -1.92 2.90
C GLU A 21 7.84 -1.88 4.36
N SER A 22 7.52 -2.94 5.10
CA SER A 22 7.79 -3.09 6.52
C SER A 22 8.66 -4.31 6.77
N HIS A 23 9.81 -4.10 7.40
CA HIS A 23 10.77 -5.11 7.79
C HIS A 23 10.62 -5.35 9.28
N HIS A 24 10.50 -6.61 9.67
CA HIS A 24 10.46 -7.03 11.06
C HIS A 24 11.41 -8.21 11.25
N ILE A 25 12.43 -8.01 12.09
CA ILE A 25 13.42 -9.01 12.45
C ILE A 25 13.22 -9.37 13.91
N ARG A 26 13.16 -10.67 14.21
CA ARG A 26 13.11 -11.21 15.56
C ARG A 26 14.11 -12.34 15.72
N LEU A 27 15.06 -12.16 16.61
CA LEU A 27 16.03 -13.15 17.01
C LEU A 27 15.61 -13.74 18.35
N ASN A 28 15.52 -15.07 18.41
CA ASN A 28 15.30 -15.77 19.67
C ASN A 28 16.62 -15.80 20.45
N ALA A 29 16.51 -15.64 21.77
CA ALA A 29 17.68 -15.74 22.62
C ALA A 29 18.28 -17.16 22.61
N THR A 30 19.61 -17.23 22.73
CA THR A 30 20.32 -18.48 23.01
C THR A 30 20.07 -18.91 24.46
N ALA A 31 20.39 -20.16 24.80
CA ALA A 31 20.27 -20.64 26.19
C ALA A 31 21.11 -19.80 27.18
N ALA A 32 22.31 -19.37 26.77
CA ALA A 32 23.16 -18.49 27.59
C ALA A 32 22.52 -17.11 27.82
N GLN A 33 21.88 -16.54 26.80
CA GLN A 33 21.15 -15.28 26.92
C GLN A 33 19.87 -15.42 27.75
N ALA A 34 19.15 -16.53 27.61
CA ALA A 34 17.96 -16.83 28.39
C ALA A 34 18.28 -17.02 29.88
N ALA A 35 19.44 -17.59 30.22
CA ALA A 35 19.94 -17.66 31.60
C ALA A 35 20.20 -16.25 32.20
N LEU A 36 20.37 -15.24 31.35
CA LEU A 36 20.46 -13.82 31.73
C LEU A 36 19.10 -13.09 31.59
N ASN A 37 17.98 -13.82 31.51
CA ASN A 37 16.62 -13.30 31.32
C ASN A 37 16.36 -12.53 30.02
N ILE A 38 17.20 -12.71 28.99
CA ILE A 38 16.95 -12.16 27.65
C ILE A 38 16.16 -13.19 26.85
N MET A 39 14.95 -12.85 26.39
CA MET A 39 14.06 -13.80 25.69
C MET A 39 14.10 -13.66 24.17
N SER A 40 14.18 -12.43 23.66
CA SER A 40 14.33 -12.14 22.25
C SER A 40 14.82 -10.72 22.01
N VAL A 41 15.43 -10.51 20.85
CA VAL A 41 15.76 -9.17 20.33
C VAL A 41 14.97 -8.97 19.05
N SER A 42 14.31 -7.82 18.92
CA SER A 42 13.55 -7.48 17.72
C SER A 42 13.91 -6.10 17.19
N ALA A 43 13.84 -5.94 15.87
CA ALA A 43 14.00 -4.67 15.18
C ALA A 43 12.95 -4.56 14.08
N SER A 44 12.39 -3.37 13.91
CA SER A 44 11.44 -3.09 12.83
C SER A 44 11.82 -1.81 12.10
N ARG A 45 11.62 -1.81 10.78
CA ARG A 45 11.82 -0.63 9.94
C ARG A 45 10.74 -0.57 8.87
N THR A 46 10.16 0.60 8.67
CA THR A 46 9.15 0.85 7.64
C THR A 46 9.66 1.92 6.70
N HIS A 47 9.44 1.76 5.40
CA HIS A 47 9.77 2.77 4.41
C HIS A 47 8.71 2.85 3.31
N SER A 48 8.65 4.02 2.66
CA SER A 48 7.75 4.30 1.53
C SER A 48 8.46 3.98 0.22
N LEU A 49 7.89 3.04 -0.55
CA LEU A 49 8.39 2.63 -1.87
C LEU A 49 7.85 3.52 -3.00
N PHE A 50 6.63 3.99 -2.82
CA PHE A 50 5.91 4.83 -3.78
C PHE A 50 4.99 5.73 -2.99
N ARG A 51 4.90 6.99 -3.38
CA ARG A 51 3.92 7.92 -2.83
C ARG A 51 3.45 8.87 -3.92
N GLU A 52 2.14 8.90 -4.10
CA GLU A 52 1.47 9.80 -5.03
C GLU A 52 0.35 10.52 -4.30
N MET A 53 0.28 11.84 -4.48
CA MET A 53 -0.79 12.66 -3.96
C MET A 53 -1.63 13.16 -5.13
N LEU A 54 -2.90 12.79 -5.14
CA LEU A 54 -3.88 13.16 -6.14
C LEU A 54 -4.74 14.28 -5.56
N SER A 55 -4.74 15.42 -6.23
CA SER A 55 -5.70 16.48 -5.94
C SER A 55 -6.88 16.35 -6.92
N PRO A 56 -8.13 16.50 -6.47
CA PRO A 56 -9.28 16.48 -7.36
C PRO A 56 -9.36 17.66 -8.33
N VAL A 57 -8.46 18.65 -8.21
CA VAL A 57 -8.39 19.84 -9.07
C VAL A 57 -7.44 19.62 -10.26
N GLU A 58 -6.58 18.59 -10.24
CA GLU A 58 -5.62 18.35 -11.32
C GLU A 58 -6.15 17.36 -12.37
N GLU A 59 -6.26 17.88 -13.58
CA GLU A 59 -6.90 17.39 -14.82
C GLU A 59 -6.40 16.02 -15.37
N ASN A 60 -5.53 15.32 -14.65
CA ASN A 60 -4.78 14.17 -15.20
C ASN A 60 -5.27 12.79 -14.72
N GLY A 61 -6.25 12.74 -13.81
CA GLY A 61 -6.93 11.50 -13.42
C GLY A 61 -8.43 11.63 -13.64
N SER A 62 -9.10 10.57 -14.14
CA SER A 62 -10.56 10.57 -14.28
C SER A 62 -11.20 10.46 -12.88
N VAL A 63 -11.20 11.56 -12.14
CA VAL A 63 -11.95 11.66 -10.90
C VAL A 63 -13.41 11.82 -11.29
N SER A 64 -14.21 10.79 -11.08
CA SER A 64 -15.66 10.89 -11.26
C SER A 64 -16.32 11.19 -9.92
N TYR A 65 -17.30 12.09 -9.97
CA TYR A 65 -18.08 12.52 -8.82
C TYR A 65 -19.55 12.29 -9.10
N THR A 66 -20.21 11.46 -8.29
CA THR A 66 -21.65 11.14 -8.40
C THR A 66 -22.48 11.78 -7.28
N GLY A 67 -22.01 12.89 -6.71
CA GLY A 67 -22.72 13.64 -5.67
C GLY A 67 -22.37 13.21 -4.23
N THR A 68 -22.19 11.91 -3.99
CA THR A 68 -21.81 11.38 -2.66
C THR A 68 -20.62 10.42 -2.69
N GLU A 69 -20.15 10.05 -3.88
CA GLU A 69 -19.02 9.14 -4.06
C GLU A 69 -17.92 9.83 -4.87
N TRP A 70 -16.69 9.65 -4.42
CA TRP A 70 -15.49 10.04 -5.14
C TRP A 70 -14.80 8.77 -5.60
N ALA A 71 -14.64 8.63 -6.92
CA ALA A 71 -13.87 7.54 -7.50
C ALA A 71 -12.61 8.09 -8.14
N VAL A 72 -11.50 7.40 -7.91
CA VAL A 72 -10.21 7.70 -8.52
C VAL A 72 -9.62 6.42 -9.07
N SER A 73 -9.02 6.51 -10.26
CA SER A 73 -8.30 5.40 -10.85
C SER A 73 -6.87 5.86 -11.13
N SER A 74 -5.94 5.48 -10.26
CA SER A 74 -4.51 5.66 -10.49
C SER A 74 -3.80 4.30 -10.53
N ARG A 75 -2.73 4.23 -11.33
CA ARG A 75 -1.85 3.07 -11.37
C ARG A 75 -0.73 3.26 -10.37
N VAL A 76 -0.67 2.37 -9.39
CA VAL A 76 0.46 2.30 -8.47
C VAL A 76 1.59 1.51 -9.14
N ALA A 77 2.73 2.15 -9.36
CA ALA A 77 3.91 1.51 -9.93
C ALA A 77 4.96 1.29 -8.84
N LEU A 78 5.36 0.04 -8.65
CA LEU A 78 6.49 -0.29 -7.78
C LEU A 78 7.81 0.18 -8.41
N PRO A 79 8.82 0.54 -7.60
CA PRO A 79 10.17 0.78 -8.09
C PRO A 79 10.66 -0.40 -8.95
N ARG A 80 11.20 -0.08 -10.12
CA ARG A 80 11.72 -1.12 -11.05
C ARG A 80 13.06 -1.70 -10.60
N SER A 81 13.72 -1.08 -9.63
CA SER A 81 15.01 -1.52 -9.12
C SER A 81 14.83 -2.40 -7.89
N VAL A 82 15.46 -3.59 -7.92
CA VAL A 82 15.58 -4.49 -6.77
C VAL A 82 16.39 -3.89 -5.62
N SER A 83 17.14 -2.81 -5.86
CA SER A 83 17.81 -2.06 -4.78
C SER A 83 16.85 -1.18 -3.97
N LEU A 84 15.64 -0.97 -4.49
CA LEU A 84 14.66 -0.04 -3.92
C LEU A 84 13.42 -0.75 -3.37
N CYS A 85 13.28 -2.06 -3.55
CA CYS A 85 12.14 -2.84 -3.07
C CYS A 85 12.56 -4.30 -2.85
N SER A 86 12.17 -4.85 -1.70
CA SER A 86 12.44 -6.22 -1.31
C SER A 86 11.31 -7.15 -1.76
N GLN A 87 11.60 -8.45 -1.84
CA GLN A 87 10.54 -9.44 -1.99
C GLN A 87 9.80 -9.63 -0.66
N SER A 88 8.53 -10.04 -0.75
CA SER A 88 7.78 -10.45 0.43
C SER A 88 8.34 -11.76 0.97
N VAL A 89 8.70 -11.75 2.25
CA VAL A 89 9.31 -12.90 2.93
C VAL A 89 8.65 -13.04 4.27
N ARG A 90 8.23 -14.24 4.64
CA ARG A 90 7.76 -14.54 5.99
C ARG A 90 8.40 -15.82 6.49
N THR A 91 9.27 -15.66 7.47
CA THR A 91 9.96 -16.74 8.17
C THR A 91 9.77 -16.56 9.68
N LYS A 92 10.33 -17.47 10.49
CA LYS A 92 10.31 -17.34 11.95
C LYS A 92 11.06 -16.10 12.46
N MET A 93 12.11 -15.67 11.74
CA MET A 93 13.00 -14.60 12.20
C MET A 93 12.86 -13.30 11.41
N ILE A 94 12.41 -13.36 10.17
CA ILE A 94 12.34 -12.23 9.25
C ILE A 94 10.95 -12.21 8.62
N ALA A 95 10.28 -11.07 8.71
CA ALA A 95 9.08 -10.74 7.96
C ALA A 95 9.34 -9.44 7.16
N ILE A 96 9.03 -9.48 5.87
CA ILE A 96 9.02 -8.33 4.97
C ILE A 96 7.63 -8.31 4.35
N ASP A 97 6.83 -7.33 4.76
CA ASP A 97 5.43 -7.18 4.38
C ASP A 97 5.26 -5.90 3.54
N HIS A 98 4.33 -5.94 2.58
CA HIS A 98 4.00 -4.79 1.74
C HIS A 98 2.53 -4.46 1.85
N ALA A 99 2.20 -3.17 1.88
CA ALA A 99 0.83 -2.69 1.89
C ALA A 99 0.67 -1.46 1.02
N LEU A 100 -0.49 -1.37 0.35
CA LEU A 100 -0.96 -0.13 -0.25
C LEU A 100 -1.80 0.59 0.80
N GLU A 101 -1.34 1.76 1.24
CA GLU A 101 -2.09 2.66 2.08
C GLU A 101 -2.78 3.72 1.24
N VAL A 102 -4.09 3.82 1.40
CA VAL A 102 -4.91 4.90 0.84
C VAL A 102 -5.27 5.85 1.96
N ARG A 103 -5.01 7.15 1.79
CA ARG A 103 -5.34 8.19 2.77
C ARG A 103 -6.14 9.29 2.09
N ALA A 104 -7.38 9.52 2.53
CA ALA A 104 -8.21 10.61 2.05
C ALA A 104 -8.22 11.77 3.05
N LYS A 105 -8.20 13.00 2.54
CA LYS A 105 -8.35 14.23 3.33
C LYS A 105 -9.55 14.98 2.84
N PHE A 106 -10.42 15.39 3.75
CA PHE A 106 -11.63 16.12 3.42
C PHE A 106 -11.58 17.54 3.98
N ARG A 107 -12.36 18.44 3.40
CA ARG A 107 -12.45 19.85 3.81
C ARG A 107 -13.91 20.26 3.88
N ASP A 108 -14.33 20.95 4.94
CA ASP A 108 -15.67 21.56 4.97
C ASP A 108 -15.75 22.88 4.20
N ARG A 109 -16.97 23.41 4.09
CA ARG A 109 -17.27 24.74 3.53
C ARG A 109 -16.54 25.89 4.20
N ASN A 110 -16.10 25.75 5.46
CA ASN A 110 -15.35 26.79 6.17
C ASN A 110 -13.84 26.68 5.91
N GLY A 111 -13.43 25.76 5.03
CA GLY A 111 -12.03 25.50 4.73
C GLY A 111 -11.32 24.64 5.79
N ARG A 112 -12.05 24.15 6.80
CA ARG A 112 -11.48 23.33 7.86
C ARG A 112 -11.22 21.94 7.31
N LEU A 113 -9.97 21.49 7.45
CA LEU A 113 -9.60 20.13 7.11
C LEU A 113 -10.14 19.16 8.17
N PHE A 114 -10.85 18.14 7.70
CA PHE A 114 -11.16 16.93 8.44
C PHE A 114 -10.13 15.90 7.97
N ASP A 115 -9.14 15.64 8.82
CA ASP A 115 -8.32 14.44 8.69
C ASP A 115 -9.20 13.24 9.08
N ALA A 116 -10.12 12.85 8.20
CA ALA A 116 -10.71 11.53 8.28
C ALA A 116 -9.65 10.56 7.75
N TYR A 117 -8.74 10.16 8.64
CA TYR A 117 -7.73 9.14 8.38
C TYR A 117 -8.42 7.80 8.12
N ILE A 118 -9.02 7.64 6.93
CA ILE A 118 -9.48 6.36 6.43
C ILE A 118 -8.27 5.72 5.79
N ALA A 119 -7.36 5.19 6.63
CA ALA A 119 -6.25 4.38 6.17
C ALA A 119 -6.79 2.99 5.84
N ILE A 120 -7.06 2.76 4.56
CA ILE A 120 -7.23 1.40 4.07
C ILE A 120 -5.83 0.88 3.79
N SER A 121 -5.40 -0.11 4.56
CA SER A 121 -4.15 -0.83 4.32
C SER A 121 -4.50 -2.13 3.60
N ILE A 122 -4.13 -2.21 2.32
CA ILE A 122 -4.37 -3.37 1.47
C ILE A 122 -3.05 -4.15 1.39
N PRO A 123 -2.90 -5.28 2.09
CA PRO A 123 -1.68 -6.07 2.02
C PRO A 123 -1.54 -6.72 0.64
N PHE A 124 -0.32 -6.79 0.14
CA PHE A 124 -0.02 -7.53 -1.09
C PHE A 124 1.40 -8.13 -1.01
N SER A 125 1.72 -9.01 -1.94
CA SER A 125 3.02 -9.65 -2.01
C SER A 125 3.76 -9.34 -3.30
N ILE A 126 5.06 -9.12 -3.17
CA ILE A 126 6.00 -8.89 -4.26
C ILE A 126 6.90 -10.11 -4.36
N TYR A 127 6.94 -10.72 -5.54
CA TYR A 127 7.77 -11.88 -5.86
C TYR A 127 8.63 -11.58 -7.08
N ASP A 128 9.84 -12.12 -7.12
CA ASP A 128 10.66 -12.07 -8.34
C ASP A 128 10.16 -13.11 -9.37
N SER A 129 10.21 -12.74 -10.65
CA SER A 129 9.78 -13.56 -11.79
C SER A 129 10.94 -14.33 -12.44
N SER A 130 12.15 -14.28 -11.90
CA SER A 130 13.37 -14.80 -12.52
C SER A 130 13.47 -16.34 -12.66
N GLY A 131 12.43 -17.11 -12.31
CA GLY A 131 12.44 -18.59 -12.32
C GLY A 131 11.66 -19.30 -13.43
N CYS A 132 10.88 -18.63 -14.28
CA CYS A 132 10.08 -19.29 -15.33
C CYS A 132 10.53 -18.91 -16.75
N GLY A 133 11.78 -19.22 -17.06
CA GLY A 133 12.36 -19.13 -18.40
C GLY A 133 12.21 -20.40 -19.22
N ALA A 134 11.00 -20.97 -19.33
CA ALA A 134 10.64 -21.97 -20.34
C ALA A 134 9.11 -22.13 -20.36
N GLY A 135 8.40 -21.41 -21.24
CA GLY A 135 6.98 -21.70 -21.49
C GLY A 135 6.02 -20.53 -21.75
N TRP A 136 6.47 -19.29 -21.95
CA TRP A 136 5.57 -18.15 -22.22
C TRP A 136 5.86 -17.39 -23.52
N GLU A 137 6.48 -18.04 -24.51
CA GLU A 137 6.81 -17.40 -25.81
C GLU A 137 5.68 -17.40 -26.85
N HIS A 138 4.45 -17.79 -26.50
CA HIS A 138 3.33 -17.78 -27.47
C HIS A 138 2.28 -16.66 -27.30
N LEU A 139 2.47 -15.69 -26.42
CA LEU A 139 1.53 -14.57 -26.26
C LEU A 139 2.21 -13.19 -26.18
N ARG A 140 3.28 -12.96 -26.96
CA ARG A 140 3.77 -11.59 -27.22
C ARG A 140 3.17 -11.02 -28.51
N LYS A 141 1.91 -10.59 -28.42
CA LYS A 141 1.38 -9.45 -29.18
C LYS A 141 0.33 -8.75 -28.33
N GLY A 142 0.71 -7.63 -27.70
CA GLY A 142 -0.17 -6.76 -26.93
C GLY A 142 0.51 -6.20 -25.67
N SER A 143 0.78 -4.90 -25.68
CA SER A 143 1.32 -4.05 -24.60
C SER A 143 1.11 -4.54 -23.17
N GLY A 144 2.21 -4.90 -22.49
CA GLY A 144 2.20 -5.48 -21.14
C GLY A 144 1.90 -4.47 -20.03
N VAL A 145 0.67 -4.52 -19.53
CA VAL A 145 0.28 -4.02 -18.20
C VAL A 145 0.29 -5.23 -17.27
N ARG A 146 1.09 -5.21 -16.20
CA ARG A 146 1.02 -6.24 -15.15
C ARG A 146 -0.20 -5.95 -14.28
N HIS A 147 -1.21 -6.81 -14.36
CA HIS A 147 -2.37 -6.78 -13.49
C HIS A 147 -1.96 -7.21 -12.07
N VAL A 148 -2.29 -6.40 -11.07
CA VAL A 148 -2.29 -6.80 -9.67
C VAL A 148 -3.69 -7.32 -9.37
N SER A 149 -3.80 -8.61 -9.06
CA SER A 149 -5.07 -9.22 -8.66
C SER A 149 -5.20 -9.16 -7.14
N ALA A 150 -6.08 -8.31 -6.63
CA ALA A 150 -6.54 -8.38 -5.24
C ALA A 150 -7.71 -9.36 -5.15
N SER A 151 -7.63 -10.34 -4.26
CA SER A 151 -8.76 -11.22 -3.93
C SER A 151 -9.50 -10.61 -2.74
N ASN A 152 -10.77 -10.24 -2.94
CA ASN A 152 -11.65 -9.84 -1.84
C ASN A 152 -12.16 -11.11 -1.14
N VAL A 153 -12.05 -11.14 0.18
CA VAL A 153 -12.85 -12.04 1.06
C VAL A 153 -14.09 -11.28 1.48
#